data_AF-A0A944GQ13-F1
#
_entry.id   AF-A0A944GQ13-F1
#
_cell.length_a   1.000
_cell.length_b   1.000
_cell.length_c   1.000
_cell.angle_alpha   90.00
_cell.angle_beta   90.00
_cell.angle_gamma   90.00
#
_symmetry.space_group_name_H-M   'P 1'
#
loop_
_entity.id
_entity.type
_entity.pdbx_description
1 polymer ?
#
loop_
_entity_poly.entity_id
_entity_poly.type
_entity_poly.pdbx_seq_one_letter_code
_entity_poly.pdbx_strand_id
1 'polypeptide(L)'
;TRAGVTVSVYDATIPPQKEQILAEADARVAEIQEEYEMGFSSAEERKRQVIAVWNEANEAVGDAMADNFDKFNPIYMMAFSGARGNIKQIRQLAGMRGLMADPRGETIDHPIKANFREGLTVLEYFVSTHGARKGLADTALRTADSGYLPRRLVDVAQDVIVHEEDCGTSDGIDYKLLNAKGEVDLNLVGRAVAADVVNPTTGELLLEANEYITGAATLAAFEQAGVETVKIRTVMTCHSHQGVCQKCYGYDLAAARPVNLGTAVGIIAAQSIGEPGTQLTMRTFHTGGVAGGDITGGLPRVTELFEARRPKGEAVLAEISGTLQISGDKDARILTIHNEDGEVVEYTTSARVQLMPGVADMAQVEVGQQLTRGSVNPHDLLRLTDVNTTLRYIVEQVQDVYTSQGVDINDKHIEVIARQML
;
A
#
# COMPACT_ATOMS: atom_id res chain seq x y z
N THR A 1 -28.67 -4.07 -23.07
CA THR A 1 -29.68 -4.64 -23.99
C THR A 1 -29.48 -4.22 -25.44
N ARG A 2 -29.56 -2.93 -25.80
CA ARG A 2 -29.40 -2.49 -27.22
C ARG A 2 -28.03 -2.82 -27.83
N ALA A 3 -26.96 -2.80 -27.03
CA ALA A 3 -25.60 -3.09 -27.49
C ALA A 3 -25.36 -4.57 -27.87
N GLY A 4 -26.25 -5.50 -27.45
CA GLY A 4 -26.13 -6.91 -27.83
C GLY A 4 -24.83 -7.62 -27.42
N VAL A 5 -24.10 -7.09 -26.43
CA VAL A 5 -22.81 -7.62 -26.00
C VAL A 5 -22.97 -9.08 -25.54
N THR A 6 -22.17 -9.96 -26.14
CA THR A 6 -22.14 -11.40 -25.88
C THR A 6 -20.69 -11.88 -25.74
N VAL A 7 -20.48 -13.06 -25.18
CA VAL A 7 -19.17 -13.71 -25.11
C VAL A 7 -19.25 -15.05 -25.82
N SER A 8 -18.26 -15.31 -26.66
CA SER A 8 -18.08 -16.54 -27.41
C SER A 8 -16.63 -17.00 -27.35
N VAL A 9 -16.38 -18.25 -27.74
CA VAL A 9 -15.01 -18.77 -27.87
C VAL A 9 -14.18 -17.94 -28.85
N TYR A 10 -14.79 -17.37 -29.90
CA TYR A 10 -14.08 -16.59 -30.92
C TYR A 10 -13.55 -15.26 -30.40
N ASP A 11 -14.20 -14.67 -29.40
CA ASP A 11 -13.79 -13.40 -28.80
C ASP A 11 -12.47 -13.53 -28.03
N ALA A 12 -12.06 -14.74 -27.65
CA ALA A 12 -10.78 -15.00 -26.99
C ALA A 12 -9.62 -15.09 -28.00
N THR A 13 -9.26 -14.00 -28.68
CA THR A 13 -8.28 -14.01 -29.78
C THR A 13 -6.85 -14.20 -29.30
N ILE A 14 -6.19 -15.27 -29.73
CA ILE A 14 -4.80 -15.58 -29.40
C ILE A 14 -3.88 -14.76 -30.32
N PRO A 15 -2.85 -14.08 -29.80
CA PRO A 15 -1.93 -13.31 -30.63
C PRO A 15 -1.07 -14.24 -31.49
N PRO A 16 -0.92 -13.98 -32.81
CA PRO A 16 -0.14 -14.83 -33.70
C PRO A 16 1.35 -14.86 -33.35
N GLN A 17 1.87 -13.82 -32.69
CA GLN A 17 3.27 -13.74 -32.25
C GLN A 17 3.58 -14.68 -31.07
N LYS A 18 2.57 -15.27 -30.41
CA LYS A 18 2.75 -16.09 -29.21
C LYS A 18 3.75 -17.22 -29.40
N GLU A 19 3.62 -18.00 -30.48
CA GLU A 19 4.48 -19.16 -30.72
C GLU A 19 5.95 -18.76 -30.89
N GLN A 20 6.21 -17.63 -31.55
CA GLN A 20 7.55 -17.09 -31.70
C GLN A 20 8.15 -16.68 -30.35
N ILE A 21 7.40 -15.93 -29.53
CA ILE A 21 7.85 -15.48 -28.20
C ILE A 21 8.18 -16.68 -27.31
N LEU A 22 7.35 -17.73 -27.35
CA LEU A 22 7.58 -18.95 -26.57
C LEU A 22 8.81 -19.72 -27.06
N ALA A 23 9.03 -19.80 -28.37
CA ALA A 23 10.22 -20.45 -28.93
C ALA A 23 11.52 -19.72 -28.57
N GLU A 24 11.51 -18.38 -28.57
CA GLU A 24 12.64 -17.56 -28.12
C GLU A 24 12.92 -17.74 -26.63
N ALA A 25 11.87 -17.81 -25.80
CA ALA A 25 12.01 -18.09 -24.37
C ALA A 25 12.56 -19.50 -24.11
N ASP A 26 12.07 -20.51 -24.83
CA ASP A 26 12.57 -21.89 -24.74
C ASP A 26 14.05 -22.01 -25.13
N ALA A 27 14.49 -21.29 -26.17
CA ALA A 27 15.89 -21.25 -26.57
C ALA A 27 16.78 -20.66 -25.47
N ARG A 28 16.37 -19.51 -24.88
CA ARG A 28 17.10 -18.89 -23.75
C ARG A 28 17.17 -19.79 -22.53
N VAL A 29 16.09 -20.51 -22.21
CA VAL A 29 16.09 -21.48 -21.10
C VAL A 29 17.02 -22.66 -21.38
N ALA A 30 17.12 -23.12 -22.63
CA ALA A 30 18.04 -24.18 -23.02
C ALA A 30 19.51 -23.76 -22.84
N GLU A 31 19.87 -22.53 -23.21
CA GLU A 31 21.20 -21.97 -22.98
C GLU A 31 21.55 -21.94 -21.47
N ILE A 32 20.62 -21.46 -20.63
CA ILE A 32 20.80 -21.44 -19.16
C ILE A 32 20.98 -22.86 -18.59
N GLN A 33 20.25 -23.83 -19.14
CA GLN A 33 20.37 -25.23 -18.73
C GLN A 33 21.71 -25.83 -19.14
N GLU A 34 22.23 -25.49 -20.33
CA GLU A 34 23.57 -25.91 -20.78
C GLU A 34 24.67 -25.31 -19.89
N GLU A 35 24.59 -24.02 -19.55
CA GLU A 35 25.52 -23.38 -18.61
C GLU A 35 25.54 -24.06 -17.24
N TYR A 36 24.37 -24.47 -16.75
CA TYR A 36 24.24 -25.23 -15.51
C TYR A 36 24.89 -26.62 -15.61
N GLU A 37 24.67 -27.34 -16.72
CA GLU A 37 25.26 -28.65 -16.96
C GLU A 37 26.78 -28.60 -17.12
N MET A 38 27.31 -27.51 -17.68
CA MET A 38 28.74 -27.21 -17.76
C MET A 38 29.33 -26.77 -16.41
N GLY A 39 28.51 -26.55 -15.38
CA GLY A 39 28.93 -26.17 -14.03
C GLY A 39 29.26 -24.69 -13.85
N PHE A 40 28.83 -23.82 -14.76
CA PHE A 40 29.04 -22.36 -14.65
C PHE A 40 28.06 -21.66 -13.72
N SER A 41 26.90 -22.28 -13.42
CA SER A 41 25.86 -21.70 -12.57
C SER A 41 25.43 -22.64 -11.44
N SER A 42 24.93 -22.06 -10.34
CA SER A 42 24.34 -22.82 -9.24
C SER A 42 22.86 -23.16 -9.51
N ALA A 43 22.31 -24.15 -8.80
CA ALA A 43 20.90 -24.55 -8.96
C ALA A 43 19.92 -23.41 -8.62
N GLU A 44 20.25 -22.58 -7.61
CA GLU A 44 19.45 -21.41 -7.24
C GLU A 44 19.50 -20.32 -8.30
N GLU A 45 20.69 -20.08 -8.87
CA GLU A 45 20.90 -19.08 -9.91
C GLU A 45 20.19 -19.47 -11.21
N ARG A 46 20.32 -20.73 -11.62
CA ARG A 46 19.55 -21.32 -12.73
C ARG A 46 18.04 -21.12 -12.52
N LYS A 47 17.50 -21.49 -11.35
CA LYS A 47 16.06 -21.33 -11.05
C LYS A 47 15.63 -19.86 -11.17
N ARG A 48 16.44 -18.92 -10.65
CA ARG A 48 16.16 -17.48 -10.72
C ARG A 48 16.16 -16.96 -12.16
N GLN A 49 17.15 -17.35 -12.97
CA GLN A 49 17.25 -16.94 -14.37
C GLN A 49 16.08 -17.50 -15.20
N VAL A 50 15.73 -18.78 -15.02
CA VAL A 50 14.59 -19.41 -15.72
C VAL A 50 13.28 -18.69 -15.38
N ILE A 51 13.05 -18.38 -14.10
CA ILE A 51 11.86 -17.60 -13.67
C ILE A 51 11.84 -16.22 -14.32
N ALA A 52 12.99 -15.54 -14.42
CA ALA A 52 13.08 -14.23 -15.05
C ALA A 52 12.70 -14.30 -16.54
N VAL A 53 13.26 -15.26 -17.29
CA VAL A 53 12.95 -15.47 -18.72
C VAL A 53 11.45 -15.72 -18.92
N TRP A 54 10.83 -16.57 -18.10
CA TRP A 54 9.40 -16.85 -18.23
C TRP A 54 8.49 -15.69 -17.82
N ASN A 55 8.91 -14.86 -16.87
CA ASN A 55 8.20 -13.63 -16.55
C ASN A 55 8.26 -12.64 -17.72
N GLU A 56 9.45 -12.45 -18.33
CA GLU A 56 9.62 -11.63 -19.53
C GLU A 56 8.75 -12.12 -20.68
N ALA A 57 8.74 -13.43 -20.94
CA ALA A 57 7.91 -14.03 -21.98
C ALA A 57 6.41 -13.85 -21.70
N ASN A 58 5.98 -14.00 -20.45
CA ASN A 58 4.58 -13.82 -20.07
C ASN A 58 4.10 -12.37 -20.21
N GLU A 59 4.96 -11.38 -19.92
CA GLU A 59 4.66 -9.97 -20.20
C GLU A 59 4.62 -9.71 -21.71
N ALA A 60 5.60 -10.17 -22.48
CA ALA A 60 5.63 -10.00 -23.93
C ALA A 60 4.41 -10.62 -24.65
N VAL A 61 3.97 -11.81 -24.24
CA VAL A 61 2.72 -12.42 -24.73
C VAL A 61 1.51 -11.59 -24.30
N GLY A 62 1.53 -11.01 -23.11
CA GLY A 62 0.49 -10.11 -22.61
C GLY A 62 0.34 -8.85 -23.43
N ASP A 63 1.45 -8.23 -23.82
CA ASP A 63 1.48 -7.01 -24.63
C ASP A 63 1.05 -7.31 -26.07
N ALA A 64 1.60 -8.36 -26.68
CA ALA A 64 1.17 -8.81 -28.01
C ALA A 64 -0.33 -9.17 -28.04
N MET A 65 -0.84 -9.74 -26.96
CA MET A 65 -2.27 -10.01 -26.81
C MET A 65 -3.07 -8.70 -26.77
N ALA A 66 -2.66 -7.72 -25.95
CA ALA A 66 -3.35 -6.44 -25.84
C ALA A 66 -3.41 -5.69 -27.18
N ASP A 67 -2.33 -5.73 -27.96
CA ASP A 67 -2.26 -5.12 -29.30
C ASP A 67 -3.11 -5.87 -30.35
N ASN A 68 -3.32 -7.17 -30.16
CA ASN A 68 -4.12 -8.00 -31.07
C ASN A 68 -5.63 -7.86 -30.84
N PHE A 69 -6.07 -7.39 -29.67
CA PHE A 69 -7.50 -7.22 -29.38
C PHE A 69 -8.09 -6.01 -30.11
N ASP A 70 -9.16 -6.24 -30.88
CA ASP A 70 -9.97 -5.14 -31.41
C ASP A 70 -10.68 -4.40 -30.27
N LYS A 71 -10.81 -3.07 -30.42
CA LYS A 71 -11.48 -2.19 -29.46
C LYS A 71 -12.95 -2.57 -29.25
N PHE A 72 -13.59 -3.18 -30.25
CA PHE A 72 -14.97 -3.65 -30.17
C PHE A 72 -15.11 -5.12 -29.76
N ASN A 73 -14.00 -5.80 -29.42
CA ASN A 73 -14.08 -7.15 -28.88
C ASN A 73 -14.84 -7.12 -27.54
N PRO A 74 -15.90 -7.93 -27.36
CA PRO A 74 -16.70 -7.93 -26.13
C PRO A 74 -15.91 -8.17 -24.85
N ILE A 75 -14.93 -9.08 -24.87
CA ILE A 75 -14.09 -9.41 -23.72
C ILE A 75 -13.21 -8.21 -23.35
N TYR A 76 -12.61 -7.58 -24.37
CA TYR A 76 -11.80 -6.39 -24.19
C TYR A 76 -12.64 -5.21 -23.68
N MET A 77 -13.82 -4.98 -24.27
CA MET A 77 -14.75 -3.93 -23.84
C MET A 77 -15.17 -4.10 -22.38
N MET A 78 -15.46 -5.32 -21.90
CA MET A 78 -15.85 -5.56 -20.51
C MET A 78 -14.74 -5.24 -19.51
N ALA A 79 -13.49 -5.58 -19.83
CA ALA A 79 -12.35 -5.28 -18.96
C ALA A 79 -11.96 -3.81 -19.01
N PHE A 80 -11.90 -3.20 -20.20
CA PHE A 80 -11.49 -1.81 -20.37
C PHE A 80 -12.54 -0.81 -19.84
N SER A 81 -13.82 -1.14 -19.95
CA SER A 81 -14.90 -0.34 -19.35
C SER A 81 -14.95 -0.43 -17.82
N GLY A 82 -14.19 -1.33 -17.20
CA GLY A 82 -14.25 -1.60 -15.76
C GLY A 82 -15.51 -2.36 -15.31
N ALA A 83 -16.35 -2.84 -16.25
CA ALA A 83 -17.58 -3.56 -15.91
C ALA A 83 -17.28 -4.90 -15.21
N ARG A 84 -16.39 -5.70 -15.79
CA ARG A 84 -15.91 -6.95 -15.19
C ARG A 84 -14.68 -7.45 -15.95
N GLY A 85 -13.66 -7.87 -15.21
CA GLY A 85 -12.45 -8.42 -15.79
C GLY A 85 -11.26 -7.46 -15.69
N ASN A 86 -10.05 -7.99 -15.79
CA ASN A 86 -8.84 -7.18 -15.94
C ASN A 86 -7.92 -7.79 -17.00
N ILE A 87 -6.91 -7.03 -17.44
CA ILE A 87 -6.00 -7.48 -18.49
C ILE A 87 -5.26 -8.78 -18.14
N LYS A 88 -4.95 -9.00 -16.84
CA LYS A 88 -4.31 -10.24 -16.37
C LYS A 88 -5.22 -11.45 -16.52
N GLN A 89 -6.53 -11.31 -16.32
CA GLN A 89 -7.52 -12.37 -16.54
C GLN A 89 -7.71 -12.66 -18.03
N ILE A 90 -7.70 -11.62 -18.88
CA ILE A 90 -7.71 -11.80 -20.33
C ILE A 90 -6.43 -12.53 -20.79
N ARG A 91 -5.27 -12.22 -20.20
CA ARG A 91 -4.00 -12.91 -20.46
C ARG A 91 -4.09 -14.41 -20.22
N GLN A 92 -4.73 -14.85 -19.14
CA GLN A 92 -4.94 -16.29 -18.88
C GLN A 92 -5.90 -16.96 -19.88
N LEU A 93 -6.82 -16.18 -20.47
CA LEU A 93 -7.84 -16.66 -21.38
C LEU A 93 -7.32 -16.83 -22.81
N ALA A 94 -6.52 -15.89 -23.30
CA ALA A 94 -6.07 -15.83 -24.70
C ALA A 94 -4.54 -15.70 -24.91
N GLY A 95 -3.77 -15.40 -23.86
CA GLY A 95 -2.31 -15.30 -23.91
C GLY A 95 -1.67 -16.62 -23.46
N MET A 96 -1.06 -16.61 -22.28
CA MET A 96 -0.59 -17.81 -21.57
C MET A 96 -0.93 -17.67 -20.08
N ARG A 97 -1.03 -18.79 -19.37
CA ARG A 97 -1.31 -18.76 -17.93
C ARG A 97 -0.06 -18.41 -17.10
N GLY A 98 1.13 -18.76 -17.59
CA GLY A 98 2.42 -18.36 -17.01
C GLY A 98 2.87 -19.23 -15.84
N LEU A 99 3.74 -18.67 -15.00
CA LEU A 99 4.33 -19.36 -13.85
C LEU A 99 3.32 -19.53 -12.73
N MET A 100 3.43 -20.67 -12.02
CA MET A 100 2.57 -21.00 -10.89
C MET A 100 3.34 -21.00 -9.56
N ALA A 101 2.65 -20.69 -8.47
CA ALA A 101 3.19 -20.83 -7.12
C ALA A 101 2.83 -22.17 -6.50
N ASP A 102 3.78 -22.77 -5.78
CA ASP A 102 3.57 -23.96 -4.98
C ASP A 102 2.84 -23.63 -3.65
N PRO A 103 2.45 -24.65 -2.85
CA PRO A 103 1.82 -24.43 -1.56
C PRO A 103 2.70 -23.66 -0.55
N ARG A 104 4.03 -23.67 -0.71
CA ARG A 104 4.99 -22.93 0.13
C ARG A 104 5.11 -21.46 -0.29
N GLY A 105 4.61 -21.09 -1.47
CA GLY A 105 4.72 -19.75 -2.04
C GLY A 105 5.93 -19.58 -2.96
N GLU A 106 6.67 -20.64 -3.23
CA GLU A 106 7.76 -20.61 -4.20
C GLU A 106 7.21 -20.73 -5.63
N THR A 107 7.79 -19.98 -6.55
CA THR A 107 7.48 -20.10 -7.97
C THR A 107 8.06 -21.39 -8.54
N ILE A 108 7.21 -22.15 -9.23
CA ILE A 108 7.57 -23.36 -9.97
C ILE A 108 8.23 -22.92 -11.28
N ASP A 109 9.40 -23.47 -11.61
CA ASP A 109 10.22 -23.12 -12.78
C ASP A 109 9.67 -23.66 -14.12
N HIS A 110 8.62 -24.48 -14.07
CA HIS A 110 7.90 -25.00 -15.23
C HIS A 110 6.59 -24.20 -15.45
N PRO A 111 6.51 -23.34 -16.48
CA PRO A 111 5.33 -22.52 -16.72
C PRO A 111 4.21 -23.32 -17.41
N ILE A 112 3.00 -22.77 -17.36
CA ILE A 112 1.87 -23.20 -18.19
C ILE A 112 1.84 -22.31 -19.43
N LYS A 113 2.27 -22.86 -20.57
CA LYS A 113 2.37 -22.15 -21.86
C LYS A 113 1.01 -22.00 -22.54
N ALA A 114 0.10 -22.92 -22.25
CA ALA A 114 -1.26 -22.89 -22.75
C ALA A 114 -2.13 -21.81 -22.06
N ASN A 115 -3.21 -21.44 -22.72
CA ASN A 115 -4.30 -20.63 -22.16
C ASN A 115 -5.61 -21.43 -22.09
N PHE A 116 -6.65 -20.84 -21.49
CA PHE A 116 -7.94 -21.51 -21.35
C PHE A 116 -8.65 -21.80 -22.67
N ARG A 117 -8.40 -21.03 -23.73
CA ARG A 117 -8.95 -21.30 -25.06
C ARG A 117 -8.30 -22.52 -25.72
N GLU A 118 -6.99 -22.67 -25.59
CA GLU A 118 -6.23 -23.81 -26.14
C GLU A 118 -6.48 -25.09 -25.35
N GLY A 119 -6.79 -24.96 -24.06
CA GLY A 119 -6.95 -26.06 -23.13
C GLY A 119 -5.64 -26.41 -22.43
N LEU A 120 -5.74 -27.05 -21.27
CA LEU A 120 -4.58 -27.43 -20.44
C LEU A 120 -4.34 -28.93 -20.52
N THR A 121 -3.07 -29.33 -20.56
CA THR A 121 -2.70 -30.74 -20.36
C THR A 121 -2.98 -31.18 -18.93
N VAL A 122 -2.99 -32.49 -18.68
CA VAL A 122 -3.21 -33.05 -17.34
C VAL A 122 -2.17 -32.53 -16.34
N LEU A 123 -0.91 -32.42 -16.75
CA LEU A 123 0.17 -31.92 -15.89
C LEU A 123 0.01 -30.43 -15.59
N GLU A 124 -0.26 -29.60 -16.60
CA GLU A 124 -0.49 -28.16 -16.40
C GLU A 124 -1.70 -27.90 -15.51
N TYR A 125 -2.80 -28.63 -15.74
CA TYR A 125 -3.97 -28.55 -14.88
C TYR A 125 -3.62 -28.93 -13.43
N PHE A 126 -2.92 -30.05 -13.22
CA PHE A 126 -2.50 -30.50 -11.90
C PHE A 126 -1.60 -29.48 -11.19
N VAL A 127 -0.60 -28.91 -11.88
CA VAL A 127 0.26 -27.85 -11.34
C VAL A 127 -0.59 -26.64 -10.91
N SER A 128 -1.55 -26.23 -11.74
CA SER A 128 -2.43 -25.10 -11.42
C SER A 128 -3.32 -25.32 -10.18
N THR A 129 -3.59 -26.56 -9.80
CA THR A 129 -4.43 -26.86 -8.62
C THR A 129 -3.77 -26.51 -7.29
N HIS A 130 -2.44 -26.48 -7.21
CA HIS A 130 -1.72 -26.21 -5.96
C HIS A 130 -1.97 -24.78 -5.49
N GLY A 131 -1.71 -23.79 -6.36
CA GLY A 131 -1.96 -22.38 -6.09
C GLY A 131 -3.44 -22.10 -5.85
N ALA A 132 -4.33 -22.71 -6.63
CA ALA A 132 -5.78 -22.54 -6.48
C ALA A 132 -6.30 -23.07 -5.14
N ARG A 133 -5.85 -24.27 -4.73
CA ARG A 133 -6.26 -24.87 -3.45
C ARG A 133 -5.70 -24.09 -2.26
N LYS A 134 -4.45 -23.64 -2.34
CA LYS A 134 -3.85 -22.76 -1.33
C LYS A 134 -4.67 -21.48 -1.19
N GLY A 135 -4.96 -20.80 -2.29
CA GLY A 135 -5.76 -19.56 -2.30
C GLY A 135 -7.14 -19.76 -1.69
N LEU A 136 -7.85 -20.83 -2.04
CA LEU A 136 -9.17 -21.15 -1.47
C LEU A 136 -9.10 -21.48 0.03
N ALA A 137 -8.08 -22.24 0.46
CA ALA A 137 -7.89 -22.57 1.87
C ALA A 137 -7.55 -21.33 2.70
N ASP A 138 -6.63 -20.49 2.21
CA ASP A 138 -6.25 -19.23 2.86
C ASP A 138 -7.43 -18.27 2.94
N THR A 139 -8.25 -18.17 1.89
CA THR A 139 -9.49 -17.39 1.90
C THR A 139 -10.42 -17.87 3.01
N ALA A 140 -10.67 -19.19 3.08
CA ALA A 140 -11.57 -19.75 4.08
C ALA A 140 -11.07 -19.57 5.52
N LEU A 141 -9.76 -19.74 5.75
CA LEU A 141 -9.15 -19.59 7.08
C LEU A 141 -9.10 -18.13 7.52
N ARG A 142 -8.56 -17.24 6.67
CA ARG A 142 -8.30 -15.85 7.04
C ARG A 142 -9.55 -14.98 7.07
N THR A 143 -10.66 -15.41 6.47
CA THR A 143 -11.94 -14.72 6.63
C THR A 143 -12.31 -14.56 8.11
N ALA A 144 -12.03 -15.58 8.94
CA ALA A 144 -12.26 -15.53 10.38
C ALA A 144 -11.39 -14.45 11.08
N ASP A 145 -10.09 -14.42 10.78
CA ASP A 145 -9.16 -13.43 11.34
C ASP A 145 -9.54 -12.00 10.92
N SER A 146 -9.95 -11.83 9.67
CA SER A 146 -10.35 -10.53 9.13
C SER A 146 -11.64 -9.99 9.73
N GLY A 147 -12.57 -10.86 10.13
CA GLY A 147 -13.78 -10.48 10.86
C GLY A 147 -13.52 -10.13 12.33
N TYR A 148 -12.41 -10.58 12.91
CA TYR A 148 -12.05 -10.29 14.29
C TYR A 148 -11.49 -8.87 14.47
N LEU A 149 -10.78 -8.33 13.48
CA LEU A 149 -10.25 -6.96 13.52
C LEU A 149 -11.36 -5.90 13.71
N PRO A 150 -12.44 -5.85 12.90
CA PRO A 150 -13.53 -4.89 13.10
C PRO A 150 -14.13 -4.94 14.51
N ARG A 151 -14.27 -6.14 15.09
CA ARG A 151 -14.76 -6.29 16.46
C ARG A 151 -13.86 -5.57 17.45
N ARG A 152 -12.54 -5.77 17.37
CA ARG A 152 -11.58 -5.11 18.25
C ARG A 152 -11.53 -3.61 18.05
N LEU A 153 -11.63 -3.15 16.81
CA LEU A 153 -11.70 -1.72 16.51
C LEU A 153 -12.96 -1.09 17.12
N VAL A 154 -14.11 -1.78 17.05
CA VAL A 154 -15.35 -1.34 17.71
C VAL A 154 -15.19 -1.31 19.23
N ASP A 155 -14.64 -2.37 19.84
CA ASP A 155 -14.46 -2.44 21.30
C ASP A 155 -13.61 -1.27 21.84
N VAL A 156 -12.62 -0.81 21.07
CA VAL A 156 -11.75 0.32 21.43
C VAL A 156 -12.39 1.68 21.11
N ALA A 157 -13.16 1.78 20.03
CA ALA A 157 -13.66 3.06 19.53
C ALA A 157 -15.13 3.36 19.87
N GLN A 158 -15.87 2.45 20.52
CA GLN A 158 -17.31 2.61 20.76
C GLN A 158 -17.70 3.89 21.51
N ASP A 159 -16.83 4.39 22.39
CA ASP A 159 -17.08 5.58 23.22
C ASP A 159 -16.67 6.89 22.52
N VAL A 160 -16.18 6.82 21.28
CA VAL A 160 -15.78 8.01 20.51
C VAL A 160 -17.00 8.59 19.79
N ILE A 161 -17.64 9.55 20.45
CA ILE A 161 -18.83 10.28 19.97
C ILE A 161 -18.50 11.76 19.82
N VAL A 162 -19.16 12.44 18.87
CA VAL A 162 -19.07 13.90 18.75
C VAL A 162 -19.92 14.57 19.83
N HIS A 163 -19.30 15.20 20.83
CA HIS A 163 -20.04 15.75 21.98
C HIS A 163 -20.25 17.27 21.93
N GLU A 164 -19.35 18.00 21.28
CA GLU A 164 -19.37 19.45 21.24
C GLU A 164 -18.96 19.98 19.86
N GLU A 165 -19.27 21.24 19.57
CA GLU A 165 -18.93 21.84 18.27
C GLU A 165 -17.43 22.14 18.18
N ASP A 166 -16.86 22.76 19.22
CA ASP A 166 -15.47 23.18 19.24
C ASP A 166 -14.86 22.97 20.64
N CYS A 167 -13.71 22.29 20.70
CA CYS A 167 -12.93 22.12 21.92
C CYS A 167 -11.99 23.32 22.21
N GLY A 168 -11.97 24.34 21.35
CA GLY A 168 -11.17 25.56 21.50
C GLY A 168 -9.67 25.40 21.28
N THR A 169 -9.21 24.25 20.77
CA THR A 169 -7.79 24.03 20.50
C THR A 169 -7.34 24.77 19.24
N SER A 170 -6.21 25.46 19.33
CA SER A 170 -5.46 25.99 18.18
C SER A 170 -4.42 24.99 17.65
N ASP A 171 -4.31 23.82 18.29
CA ASP A 171 -3.37 22.79 17.90
C ASP A 171 -3.86 22.08 16.65
N GLY A 172 -2.95 21.96 15.69
CA GLY A 172 -3.21 21.33 14.41
C GLY A 172 -1.92 20.73 13.87
N ILE A 173 -2.07 19.89 12.87
CA ILE A 173 -0.98 19.16 12.25
C ILE A 173 -0.81 19.67 10.81
N ASP A 174 0.43 19.84 10.41
CA ASP A 174 0.76 20.27 9.05
C ASP A 174 0.63 19.11 8.07
N TYR A 175 -0.33 19.23 7.16
CA TYR A 175 -0.51 18.33 6.04
C TYR A 175 0.01 18.97 4.76
N LYS A 176 0.61 18.17 3.89
CA LYS A 176 0.97 18.63 2.55
C LYS A 176 -0.29 18.76 1.71
N LEU A 177 -0.40 19.83 0.93
CA LEU A 177 -1.54 20.03 0.04
C LEU A 177 -1.58 18.97 -1.08
N LEU A 178 -0.40 18.58 -1.55
CA LEU A 178 -0.23 17.59 -2.61
C LEU A 178 0.11 16.22 -2.02
N ASN A 179 -0.50 15.19 -2.59
CA ASN A 179 -0.20 13.79 -2.31
C ASN A 179 1.15 13.38 -2.95
N ALA A 180 1.59 12.15 -2.70
CA ALA A 180 2.85 11.62 -3.25
C ALA A 180 2.90 11.57 -4.79
N LYS A 181 1.76 11.67 -5.48
CA LYS A 181 1.65 11.71 -6.94
C LYS A 181 1.70 13.14 -7.51
N GLY A 182 1.78 14.16 -6.65
CA GLY A 182 1.74 15.57 -7.05
C GLY A 182 0.33 16.07 -7.38
N GLU A 183 -0.70 15.34 -6.98
CA GLU A 183 -2.11 15.75 -7.13
C GLU A 183 -2.63 16.30 -5.81
N VAL A 184 -3.65 17.16 -5.86
CA VAL A 184 -4.32 17.71 -4.68
C VAL A 184 -4.89 16.58 -3.81
N ASP A 185 -4.57 16.59 -2.50
CA ASP A 185 -5.05 15.59 -1.57
C ASP A 185 -6.51 15.84 -1.18
N LEU A 186 -7.40 15.00 -1.70
CA LEU A 186 -8.84 15.06 -1.43
C LEU A 186 -9.19 14.69 0.02
N ASN A 187 -8.28 14.09 0.81
CA ASN A 187 -8.53 13.79 2.22
C ASN A 187 -8.69 15.05 3.08
N LEU A 188 -8.14 16.17 2.61
CA LEU A 188 -8.27 17.48 3.27
C LEU A 188 -9.68 18.05 3.17
N VAL A 189 -10.50 17.58 2.22
CA VAL A 189 -11.88 18.05 2.07
C VAL A 189 -12.69 17.72 3.33
N GLY A 190 -13.39 18.72 3.83
CA GLY A 190 -14.21 18.65 5.04
C GLY A 190 -13.42 18.75 6.34
N ARG A 191 -12.10 18.93 6.31
CA ARG A 191 -11.28 19.26 7.49
C ARG A 191 -11.38 20.75 7.81
N ALA A 192 -11.27 21.09 9.09
CA ALA A 192 -11.18 22.49 9.53
C ALA A 192 -9.71 22.91 9.58
N VAL A 193 -9.40 24.13 9.12
CA VAL A 193 -8.05 24.68 9.27
C VAL A 193 -7.82 25.18 10.69
N ALA A 194 -6.62 24.95 11.24
CA ALA A 194 -6.25 25.39 12.58
C ALA A 194 -5.69 26.82 12.60
N ALA A 195 -5.16 27.28 11.47
CA ALA A 195 -4.63 28.63 11.27
C ALA A 195 -5.11 29.20 9.93
N ASP A 196 -5.05 30.53 9.81
CA ASP A 196 -5.39 31.24 8.58
C ASP A 196 -4.52 30.75 7.41
N VAL A 197 -5.16 30.39 6.30
CA VAL A 197 -4.48 30.03 5.06
C VAL A 197 -4.33 31.28 4.23
N VAL A 198 -3.10 31.74 4.06
CA VAL A 198 -2.77 32.94 3.28
C VAL A 198 -1.97 32.56 2.04
N ASN A 199 -2.15 33.34 0.97
CA ASN A 199 -1.31 33.23 -0.21
C ASN A 199 0.13 33.70 0.14
N PRO A 200 1.16 32.86 -0.01
CA PRO A 200 2.54 33.21 0.34
C PRO A 200 3.10 34.40 -0.46
N THR A 201 2.58 34.65 -1.65
CA THR A 201 3.07 35.69 -2.57
C THR A 201 2.32 37.01 -2.38
N THR A 202 0.99 36.96 -2.25
CA THR A 202 0.15 38.17 -2.20
C THR A 202 -0.22 38.61 -0.79
N GLY A 203 -0.11 37.71 0.20
CA GLY A 203 -0.60 37.94 1.56
C GLY A 203 -2.13 37.97 1.67
N GLU A 204 -2.85 37.61 0.60
CA GLU A 204 -4.31 37.53 0.60
C GLU A 204 -4.78 36.34 1.43
N LEU A 205 -5.79 36.56 2.27
CA LEU A 205 -6.42 35.53 3.08
C LEU A 205 -7.32 34.65 2.18
N LEU A 206 -6.99 33.36 2.09
CA LEU A 206 -7.72 32.39 1.29
C LEU A 206 -8.80 31.67 2.11
N LEU A 207 -8.51 31.37 3.38
CA LEU A 207 -9.45 30.73 4.30
C LEU A 207 -9.12 31.12 5.76
N GLU A 208 -10.14 31.49 6.52
CA GLU A 208 -10.01 31.85 7.94
C GLU A 208 -9.82 30.63 8.84
N ALA A 209 -9.12 30.81 9.96
CA ALA A 209 -8.96 29.79 10.99
C ALA A 209 -10.33 29.26 11.46
N ASN A 210 -10.40 27.95 11.71
CA ASN A 210 -11.60 27.18 12.05
C ASN A 210 -12.66 27.05 10.94
N GLU A 211 -12.44 27.57 9.75
CA GLU A 211 -13.31 27.27 8.62
C GLU A 211 -13.02 25.90 8.01
N TYR A 212 -14.02 25.34 7.32
CA TYR A 212 -13.92 24.03 6.69
C TYR A 212 -13.49 24.16 5.23
N ILE A 213 -12.64 23.25 4.79
CA ILE A 213 -12.32 23.07 3.38
C ILE A 213 -13.54 22.44 2.69
N THR A 214 -14.31 23.21 1.94
CA THR A 214 -15.64 22.78 1.45
C THR A 214 -15.59 21.82 0.26
N GLY A 215 -14.51 21.81 -0.52
CA GLY A 215 -14.39 20.93 -1.68
C GLY A 215 -13.07 21.07 -2.43
N ALA A 216 -12.94 20.30 -3.52
CA ALA A 216 -11.74 20.28 -4.37
C ALA A 216 -11.42 21.65 -5.00
N ALA A 217 -12.43 22.50 -5.24
CA ALA A 217 -12.22 23.84 -5.79
C ALA A 217 -11.42 24.74 -4.83
N THR A 218 -11.65 24.64 -3.52
CA THR A 218 -10.89 25.38 -2.50
C THR A 218 -9.43 24.94 -2.48
N LEU A 219 -9.19 23.64 -2.56
CA LEU A 219 -7.84 23.09 -2.58
C LEU A 219 -7.09 23.46 -3.88
N ALA A 220 -7.78 23.47 -5.03
CA ALA A 220 -7.20 23.94 -6.29
C ALA A 220 -6.83 25.45 -6.23
N ALA A 221 -7.61 26.26 -5.49
CA ALA A 221 -7.25 27.66 -5.25
C ALA A 221 -6.00 27.79 -4.38
N PHE A 222 -5.82 26.92 -3.37
CA PHE A 222 -4.61 26.88 -2.54
C PHE A 222 -3.38 26.50 -3.37
N GLU A 223 -3.53 25.53 -4.28
CA GLU A 223 -2.46 25.11 -5.18
C GLU A 223 -2.05 26.24 -6.14
N GLN A 224 -3.02 26.92 -6.75
CA GLN A 224 -2.78 28.09 -7.62
C GLN A 224 -2.13 29.25 -6.87
N ALA A 225 -2.42 29.39 -5.58
CA ALA A 225 -1.81 30.39 -4.71
C ALA A 225 -0.38 30.01 -4.26
N GLY A 226 0.07 28.78 -4.51
CA GLY A 226 1.41 28.30 -4.12
C GLY A 226 1.51 27.88 -2.65
N VAL A 227 0.40 27.46 -2.02
CA VAL A 227 0.41 26.93 -0.65
C VAL A 227 0.92 25.48 -0.67
N GLU A 228 2.03 25.20 0.02
CA GLU A 228 2.60 23.84 0.09
C GLU A 228 2.00 23.00 1.23
N THR A 229 1.80 23.62 2.38
CA THR A 229 1.30 22.96 3.60
C THR A 229 0.12 23.70 4.20
N VAL A 230 -0.81 22.94 4.77
CA VAL A 230 -2.00 23.45 5.45
C VAL A 230 -2.04 22.86 6.85
N LYS A 231 -2.12 23.73 7.86
CA LYS A 231 -2.27 23.31 9.25
C LYS A 231 -3.74 23.02 9.52
N ILE A 232 -4.09 21.74 9.69
CA ILE A 232 -5.47 21.30 9.90
C ILE A 232 -5.71 20.86 11.34
N ARG A 233 -6.95 21.02 11.80
CA ARG A 233 -7.43 20.40 13.03
C ARG A 233 -7.67 18.92 12.77
N THR A 234 -7.15 18.07 13.65
CA THR A 234 -7.30 16.61 13.54
C THR A 234 -7.95 16.06 14.79
N VAL A 235 -8.39 14.81 14.72
CA VAL A 235 -8.93 14.13 15.91
C VAL A 235 -7.83 13.94 16.96
N MET A 236 -6.59 13.76 16.52
CA MET A 236 -5.42 13.49 17.36
C MET A 236 -5.07 14.66 18.29
N THR A 237 -5.28 15.91 17.85
CA THR A 237 -5.03 17.12 18.65
C THR A 237 -6.28 17.64 19.37
N CYS A 238 -7.35 16.85 19.44
CA CYS A 238 -8.62 17.28 20.04
C CYS A 238 -8.54 17.32 21.58
N HIS A 239 -8.93 18.44 22.18
CA HIS A 239 -8.96 18.64 23.64
C HIS A 239 -10.33 18.37 24.28
N SER A 240 -11.26 17.76 23.54
CA SER A 240 -12.56 17.37 24.09
C SER A 240 -12.38 16.31 25.18
N HIS A 241 -13.01 16.51 26.33
CA HIS A 241 -12.87 15.62 27.49
C HIS A 241 -13.52 14.24 27.27
N GLN A 242 -14.61 14.18 26.52
CA GLN A 242 -15.28 12.93 26.14
C GLN A 242 -15.47 12.92 24.63
N GLY A 243 -14.97 11.89 23.97
CA GLY A 243 -15.07 11.74 22.51
C GLY A 243 -14.28 12.81 21.74
N VAL A 244 -14.94 13.46 20.79
CA VAL A 244 -14.32 14.45 19.87
C VAL A 244 -15.24 15.67 19.69
N CYS A 245 -14.67 16.80 19.28
CA CYS A 245 -15.46 17.94 18.82
C CYS A 245 -15.70 17.89 17.30
N GLN A 246 -16.76 18.56 16.84
CA GLN A 246 -17.15 18.64 15.43
C GLN A 246 -16.05 19.29 14.56
N LYS A 247 -15.36 20.33 15.06
CA LYS A 247 -14.29 21.01 14.31
C LYS A 247 -13.06 20.13 14.08
N CYS A 248 -12.63 19.36 15.07
CA CYS A 248 -11.49 18.43 14.94
C CYS A 248 -11.80 17.23 14.05
N TYR A 249 -13.05 16.73 14.05
CA TYR A 249 -13.47 15.63 13.17
C TYR A 249 -13.74 16.10 11.73
N GLY A 250 -14.39 17.25 11.60
CA GLY A 250 -14.78 17.83 10.32
C GLY A 250 -16.11 17.28 9.80
N TYR A 251 -16.14 16.98 8.50
CA TYR A 251 -17.35 16.54 7.83
C TYR A 251 -17.67 15.07 8.07
N ASP A 252 -18.96 14.78 8.14
CA ASP A 252 -19.51 13.47 7.81
C ASP A 252 -19.37 13.25 6.30
N LEU A 253 -18.52 12.28 5.93
CA LEU A 253 -18.20 11.97 4.54
C LEU A 253 -19.40 11.39 3.78
N ALA A 254 -20.38 10.80 4.46
CA ALA A 254 -21.58 10.28 3.83
C ALA A 254 -22.59 11.39 3.47
N ALA A 255 -22.63 12.44 4.29
CA ALA A 255 -23.58 13.55 4.12
C ALA A 255 -22.95 14.82 3.52
N ALA A 256 -21.62 14.86 3.34
CA ALA A 256 -20.85 16.00 2.85
C ALA A 256 -21.14 17.32 3.59
N ARG A 257 -21.30 17.26 4.91
CA ARG A 257 -21.55 18.40 5.79
C ARG A 257 -20.88 18.20 7.15
N PRO A 258 -20.70 19.25 7.98
CA PRO A 258 -20.18 19.10 9.33
C PRO A 258 -20.92 18.00 10.10
N VAL A 259 -20.18 17.15 10.80
CA VAL A 259 -20.73 16.00 11.52
C VAL A 259 -21.73 16.45 12.59
N ASN A 260 -22.87 15.77 12.74
CA ASN A 260 -23.83 16.17 13.77
C ASN A 260 -23.32 15.80 15.17
N LEU A 261 -23.70 16.60 16.17
CA LEU A 261 -23.50 16.23 17.57
C LEU A 261 -24.26 14.91 17.88
N GLY A 262 -23.65 14.06 18.70
CA GLY A 262 -24.14 12.72 19.02
C GLY A 262 -23.79 11.63 18.00
N THR A 263 -23.06 11.95 16.92
CA THR A 263 -22.63 10.95 15.94
C THR A 263 -21.55 10.04 16.53
N ALA A 264 -21.75 8.72 16.48
CA ALA A 264 -20.80 7.71 16.93
C ALA A 264 -19.69 7.48 15.91
N VAL A 265 -18.78 8.46 15.78
CA VAL A 265 -17.71 8.45 14.78
C VAL A 265 -16.70 7.32 14.96
N GLY A 266 -16.55 6.79 16.18
CA GLY A 266 -15.72 5.61 16.44
C GLY A 266 -16.26 4.33 15.80
N ILE A 267 -17.57 4.10 15.86
CA ILE A 267 -18.20 2.96 15.18
C ILE A 267 -18.06 3.10 13.66
N ILE A 268 -18.27 4.30 13.12
CA ILE A 268 -18.10 4.59 11.70
C ILE A 268 -16.65 4.31 11.29
N ALA A 269 -15.67 4.81 12.04
CA ALA A 269 -14.25 4.58 11.76
C ALA A 269 -13.88 3.09 11.79
N ALA A 270 -14.32 2.35 12.81
CA ALA A 270 -14.07 0.93 12.93
C ALA A 270 -14.65 0.12 11.75
N GLN A 271 -15.85 0.49 11.27
CA GLN A 271 -16.46 -0.13 10.09
C GLN A 271 -15.75 0.26 8.79
N SER A 272 -15.41 1.54 8.62
CA SER A 272 -14.68 2.04 7.45
C SER A 272 -13.31 1.39 7.28
N ILE A 273 -12.68 0.92 8.36
CA ILE A 273 -11.41 0.17 8.32
C ILE A 273 -11.70 -1.34 8.21
N GLY A 274 -12.63 -1.87 9.00
CA GLY A 274 -12.86 -3.30 9.12
C GLY A 274 -13.50 -3.96 7.91
N GLU A 275 -14.49 -3.31 7.28
CA GLU A 275 -15.18 -3.88 6.10
C GLU A 275 -14.22 -4.03 4.91
N PRO A 276 -13.42 -3.01 4.55
CA PRO A 276 -12.44 -3.19 3.49
C PRO A 276 -11.35 -4.18 3.87
N GLY A 277 -10.91 -4.22 5.14
CA GLY A 277 -9.95 -5.23 5.60
C GLY A 277 -10.43 -6.68 5.40
N THR A 278 -11.73 -6.92 5.61
CA THR A 278 -12.37 -8.20 5.33
C THR A 278 -12.41 -8.48 3.82
N GLN A 279 -12.75 -7.47 3.01
CA GLN A 279 -12.73 -7.60 1.54
C GLN A 279 -11.34 -7.86 0.97
N LEU A 280 -10.30 -7.22 1.50
CA LEU A 280 -8.91 -7.47 1.11
C LEU A 280 -8.50 -8.92 1.35
N THR A 281 -9.03 -9.54 2.39
CA THR A 281 -8.77 -10.94 2.69
C THR A 281 -9.50 -11.89 1.75
N MET A 282 -10.62 -11.46 1.16
CA MET A 282 -11.40 -12.28 0.23
C MET A 282 -11.01 -12.08 -1.24
N ARG A 283 -10.78 -10.84 -1.71
CA ARG A 283 -10.53 -10.53 -3.13
C ARG A 283 -9.14 -10.97 -3.61
N THR A 284 -8.15 -10.88 -2.74
CA THR A 284 -6.74 -11.04 -3.05
C THR A 284 -6.34 -12.46 -3.47
N PHE A 285 -7.09 -13.47 -3.06
CA PHE A 285 -6.62 -14.86 -3.09
C PHE A 285 -7.27 -15.70 -4.20
N HIS A 286 -8.29 -15.18 -4.89
CA HIS A 286 -8.89 -15.85 -6.05
C HIS A 286 -8.03 -15.78 -7.32
N THR A 287 -6.95 -15.00 -7.32
CA THR A 287 -5.88 -15.04 -8.33
C THR A 287 -4.81 -16.10 -8.02
N GLY A 288 -4.95 -16.82 -6.89
CA GLY A 288 -4.04 -17.86 -6.40
C GLY A 288 -3.75 -18.90 -7.47
N GLY A 289 -2.59 -18.76 -8.09
CA GLY A 289 -2.24 -19.51 -9.28
C GLY A 289 -1.11 -18.83 -10.02
N VAL A 290 -1.22 -17.56 -10.39
CA VAL A 290 -0.18 -16.86 -11.17
C VAL A 290 0.85 -16.21 -10.24
N ALA A 291 2.13 -16.47 -10.48
CA ALA A 291 3.22 -15.82 -9.75
C ALA A 291 3.27 -14.31 -10.09
N GLY A 292 3.12 -13.45 -9.06
CA GLY A 292 3.25 -11.99 -9.24
C GLY A 292 2.50 -11.18 -8.17
N GLY A 293 3.26 -10.49 -7.32
CA GLY A 293 2.79 -9.60 -6.25
C GLY A 293 2.35 -10.35 -5.00
N ASP A 294 3.12 -10.22 -3.92
CA ASP A 294 2.71 -10.70 -2.61
C ASP A 294 1.69 -9.72 -2.00
N ILE A 295 0.46 -9.79 -2.51
CA ILE A 295 -0.68 -9.01 -2.04
C ILE A 295 -1.10 -9.50 -0.61
N THR A 296 -0.53 -10.60 -0.12
CA THR A 296 -0.98 -11.34 1.07
C THR A 296 -0.56 -10.73 2.43
N GLY A 297 0.22 -9.65 2.40
CA GLY A 297 0.82 -9.01 3.58
C GLY A 297 0.05 -7.84 4.20
N GLY A 298 -1.00 -7.32 3.53
CA GLY A 298 -1.65 -6.07 3.95
C GLY A 298 -2.29 -6.12 5.34
N LEU A 299 -3.27 -7.01 5.55
CA LEU A 299 -4.00 -7.06 6.83
C LEU A 299 -3.13 -7.43 8.05
N PRO A 300 -2.18 -8.39 7.96
CA PRO A 300 -1.22 -8.63 9.05
C PRO A 300 -0.44 -7.37 9.43
N ARG A 301 -0.04 -6.55 8.45
CA ARG A 301 0.66 -5.29 8.70
C ARG A 301 -0.24 -4.25 9.37
N VAL A 302 -1.48 -4.10 8.93
CA VAL A 302 -2.46 -3.21 9.60
C VAL A 302 -2.69 -3.64 11.05
N THR A 303 -2.81 -4.95 11.29
CA THR A 303 -2.98 -5.51 12.64
C THR A 303 -1.73 -5.27 13.49
N GLU A 304 -0.53 -5.46 12.94
CA GLU A 304 0.74 -5.19 13.61
C GLU A 304 0.86 -3.73 14.04
N LEU A 305 0.43 -2.79 13.19
CA LEU A 305 0.43 -1.35 13.46
C LEU A 305 -0.56 -0.98 14.58
N PHE A 306 -1.82 -1.41 14.52
CA PHE A 306 -2.81 -1.10 15.56
C PHE A 306 -2.56 -1.79 16.89
N GLU A 307 -1.84 -2.92 16.89
CA GLU A 307 -1.40 -3.57 18.12
C GLU A 307 -0.08 -3.01 18.66
N ALA A 308 0.54 -2.04 17.96
CA ALA A 308 1.85 -1.50 18.27
C ALA A 308 2.89 -2.61 18.53
N ARG A 309 2.84 -3.69 17.74
CA ARG A 309 3.80 -4.80 17.86
C ARG A 309 5.16 -4.37 17.32
N ARG A 310 6.23 -4.94 17.88
CA ARG A 310 7.57 -4.79 17.30
C ARG A 310 7.62 -5.47 15.93
N PRO A 311 8.01 -4.76 14.86
CA PRO A 311 7.96 -5.29 13.52
C PRO A 311 9.07 -6.32 13.26
N LYS A 312 8.83 -7.23 12.29
CA LYS A 312 9.87 -8.11 11.78
C LYS A 312 10.71 -7.34 10.76
N GLY A 313 12.00 -7.15 11.05
CA GLY A 313 12.88 -6.30 10.23
C GLY A 313 12.77 -4.82 10.61
N GLU A 314 13.02 -4.56 11.89
CA GLU A 314 13.02 -3.24 12.49
C GLU A 314 14.06 -2.32 11.83
N ALA A 315 13.62 -1.13 11.44
CA ALA A 315 14.51 -0.09 10.97
C ALA A 315 15.23 0.56 12.15
N VAL A 316 16.50 0.92 11.93
CA VAL A 316 17.28 1.67 12.92
C VAL A 316 16.90 3.14 12.81
N LEU A 317 16.50 3.73 13.93
CA LEU A 317 16.28 5.17 14.07
C LEU A 317 17.48 5.82 14.76
N ALA A 318 17.78 7.06 14.41
CA ALA A 318 18.78 7.86 15.12
C ALA A 318 18.26 8.32 16.49
N GLU A 319 18.90 7.91 17.58
CA GLU A 319 18.56 8.36 18.94
C GLU A 319 19.08 9.76 19.28
N ILE A 320 20.13 10.21 18.58
CA ILE A 320 20.75 11.51 18.75
C ILE A 320 20.92 12.18 17.39
N SER A 321 20.89 13.52 17.38
CA SER A 321 21.28 14.30 16.22
C SER A 321 22.79 14.39 16.11
N GLY A 322 23.32 14.47 14.89
CA GLY A 322 24.75 14.68 14.69
C GLY A 322 25.27 14.16 13.37
N THR A 323 26.58 13.95 13.30
CA THR A 323 27.25 13.47 12.09
C THR A 323 27.32 11.94 12.11
N LEU A 324 26.75 11.31 11.09
CA LEU A 324 26.78 9.86 10.90
C LEU A 324 28.11 9.43 10.28
N GLN A 325 28.83 8.54 10.96
CA GLN A 325 29.97 7.82 10.44
C GLN A 325 29.59 6.36 10.17
N ILE A 326 29.92 5.88 8.98
CA ILE A 326 29.59 4.51 8.56
C ILE A 326 30.87 3.71 8.47
N SER A 327 30.98 2.66 9.28
CA SER A 327 32.06 1.68 9.22
C SER A 327 31.50 0.27 9.09
N GLY A 328 32.32 -0.72 8.76
CA GLY A 328 31.84 -2.09 8.65
C GLY A 328 32.75 -3.00 7.86
N ASP A 329 32.42 -4.29 7.93
CA ASP A 329 33.04 -5.36 7.15
C ASP A 329 31.99 -5.99 6.21
N LYS A 330 32.32 -7.08 5.52
CA LYS A 330 31.44 -7.73 4.53
C LYS A 330 30.09 -8.21 5.10
N ASP A 331 30.03 -8.53 6.40
CA ASP A 331 28.84 -9.09 7.03
C ASP A 331 28.04 -8.08 7.87
N ALA A 332 28.71 -7.12 8.50
CA ALA A 332 28.13 -6.17 9.44
C ALA A 332 28.53 -4.73 9.13
N ARG A 333 27.58 -3.82 9.30
CA ARG A 333 27.73 -2.37 9.16
C ARG A 333 27.45 -1.72 10.50
N ILE A 334 28.36 -0.86 10.94
CA ILE A 334 28.27 -0.07 12.16
C ILE A 334 27.96 1.38 11.75
N LEU A 335 26.89 1.90 12.32
CA LEU A 335 26.45 3.29 12.15
C LEU A 335 26.75 4.00 13.46
N THR A 336 27.68 4.96 13.45
CA THR A 336 28.08 5.72 14.64
C THR A 336 27.64 7.16 14.46
N ILE A 337 26.83 7.70 15.36
CA ILE A 337 26.43 9.10 15.33
C ILE A 337 27.26 9.86 16.38
N HIS A 338 27.89 10.95 15.95
CA HIS A 338 28.64 11.85 16.81
C HIS A 338 27.88 13.18 16.97
N ASN A 339 27.49 13.51 18.20
CA ASN A 339 26.87 14.79 18.52
C ASN A 339 27.94 15.87 18.85
N GLU A 340 27.59 17.14 18.74
CA GLU A 340 28.49 18.28 19.05
C GLU A 340 28.90 18.30 20.54
N ASP A 341 28.06 17.77 21.42
CA ASP A 341 28.28 17.67 22.87
C ASP A 341 29.22 16.51 23.28
N GLY A 342 29.73 15.74 22.32
CA GLY A 342 30.65 14.61 22.56
C GLY A 342 29.97 13.28 22.89
N GLU A 343 28.63 13.21 22.82
CA GLU A 343 27.88 11.96 22.89
C GLU A 343 28.05 11.15 21.62
N VAL A 344 28.23 9.83 21.76
CA VAL A 344 28.41 8.89 20.66
C VAL A 344 27.48 7.70 20.85
N VAL A 345 26.66 7.42 19.84
CA VAL A 345 25.75 6.26 19.83
C VAL A 345 26.06 5.38 18.62
N GLU A 346 26.22 4.08 18.86
CA GLU A 346 26.56 3.10 17.84
C GLU A 346 25.42 2.10 17.60
N TYR A 347 25.11 1.84 16.33
CA TYR A 347 24.14 0.84 15.90
C TYR A 347 24.82 -0.20 15.02
N THR A 348 24.54 -1.48 15.27
CA THR A 348 24.99 -2.57 14.40
C THR A 348 23.85 -3.06 13.52
N THR A 349 24.06 -3.08 12.21
CA THR A 349 23.12 -3.61 11.23
C THR A 349 23.81 -4.57 10.26
N SER A 350 23.05 -5.41 9.56
CA SER A 350 23.64 -6.29 8.54
C SER A 350 24.06 -5.47 7.32
N ALA A 351 25.21 -5.80 6.73
CA ALA A 351 25.68 -5.14 5.50
C ALA A 351 24.70 -5.25 4.32
N ARG A 352 23.80 -6.25 4.35
CA ARG A 352 22.76 -6.49 3.33
C ARG A 352 21.58 -5.52 3.40
N VAL A 353 21.35 -4.89 4.55
CA VAL A 353 20.26 -3.94 4.73
C VAL A 353 20.66 -2.62 4.04
N GLN A 354 19.79 -2.15 3.16
CA GLN A 354 20.00 -0.89 2.45
C GLN A 354 19.75 0.29 3.39
N LEU A 355 20.53 1.37 3.23
CA LEU A 355 20.29 2.64 3.92
C LEU A 355 19.18 3.42 3.22
N MET A 356 18.56 4.34 3.96
CA MET A 356 17.61 5.28 3.40
C MET A 356 18.30 6.26 2.43
N PRO A 357 17.60 6.76 1.39
CA PRO A 357 18.14 7.81 0.52
C PRO A 357 18.58 9.04 1.34
N GLY A 358 19.76 9.59 1.04
CA GLY A 358 20.33 10.72 1.79
C GLY A 358 21.14 10.33 3.04
N VAL A 359 21.09 9.08 3.46
CA VAL A 359 21.92 8.55 4.56
C VAL A 359 23.22 8.00 3.98
N ALA A 360 24.27 8.81 4.03
CA ALA A 360 25.62 8.48 3.57
C ALA A 360 26.65 8.74 4.68
N ASP A 361 27.89 8.30 4.46
CA ASP A 361 28.98 8.62 5.38
C ASP A 361 29.17 10.14 5.46
N MET A 362 29.35 10.65 6.68
CA MET A 362 29.40 12.07 7.04
C MET A 362 28.08 12.85 6.83
N ALA A 363 26.94 12.18 6.65
CA ALA A 363 25.66 12.85 6.58
C ALA A 363 25.22 13.39 7.96
N GLN A 364 24.55 14.54 7.97
CA GLN A 364 23.87 15.04 9.16
C GLN A 364 22.56 14.28 9.34
N VAL A 365 22.29 13.86 10.58
CA VAL A 365 21.07 13.15 10.95
C VAL A 365 20.36 13.83 12.10
N GLU A 366 19.03 13.79 12.08
CA GLU A 366 18.16 14.32 13.13
C GLU A 366 17.65 13.20 14.04
N VAL A 367 17.24 13.55 15.26
CA VAL A 367 16.65 12.60 16.21
C VAL A 367 15.37 12.01 15.62
N GLY A 368 15.22 10.70 15.68
CA GLY A 368 14.09 9.95 15.13
C GLY A 368 14.19 9.67 13.62
N GLN A 369 15.25 10.13 12.94
CA GLN A 369 15.43 9.86 11.51
C GLN A 369 15.69 8.37 11.25
N GLN A 370 14.95 7.82 10.28
CA GLN A 370 15.14 6.44 9.84
C GLN A 370 16.43 6.30 9.02
N LEU A 371 17.36 5.46 9.49
CA LEU A 371 18.68 5.25 8.87
C LEU A 371 18.68 4.08 7.88
N THR A 372 18.02 2.98 8.24
CA THR A 372 17.97 1.76 7.44
C THR A 372 16.58 1.51 6.86
N ARG A 373 16.51 0.84 5.70
CA ARG A 373 15.25 0.30 5.20
C ARG A 373 14.71 -0.75 6.18
N GLY A 374 13.41 -0.69 6.41
CA GLY A 374 12.72 -1.57 7.34
C GLY A 374 11.44 -0.93 7.86
N SER A 375 10.77 -1.62 8.76
CA SER A 375 9.59 -1.10 9.45
C SER A 375 10.00 -0.35 10.71
N VAL A 376 9.50 0.86 10.89
CA VAL A 376 9.76 1.63 12.11
C VAL A 376 8.93 1.05 13.26
N ASN A 377 9.55 0.96 14.44
CA ASN A 377 8.89 0.56 15.66
C ASN A 377 8.20 1.79 16.30
N PRO A 378 6.86 1.78 16.47
CA PRO A 378 6.14 2.93 17.04
C PRO A 378 6.60 3.31 18.46
N HIS A 379 7.08 2.36 19.27
CA HIS A 379 7.54 2.63 20.63
C HIS A 379 8.83 3.46 20.64
N ASP A 380 9.77 3.13 19.75
CA ASP A 380 11.01 3.88 19.63
C ASP A 380 10.77 5.23 18.96
N LEU A 381 9.88 5.29 17.97
CA LEU A 381 9.48 6.56 17.37
C LEU A 381 8.86 7.51 18.42
N LEU A 382 7.97 7.00 19.28
CA LEU A 382 7.37 7.80 20.35
C LEU A 382 8.39 8.29 21.38
N ARG A 383 9.36 7.44 21.73
CA ARG A 383 10.43 7.79 22.68
C ARG A 383 11.36 8.87 22.13
N LEU A 384 11.63 8.84 20.83
CA LEU A 384 12.62 9.71 20.18
C LEU A 384 12.01 11.01 19.63
N THR A 385 10.74 11.00 19.26
CA THR A 385 10.05 12.14 18.65
C THR A 385 8.93 12.65 19.56
N ASP A 386 7.69 12.56 19.11
CA ASP A 386 6.50 13.01 19.83
C ASP A 386 5.28 12.16 19.47
N VAL A 387 4.20 12.40 20.21
CA VAL A 387 2.91 11.73 20.05
C VAL A 387 2.34 11.91 18.65
N ASN A 388 2.33 13.15 18.13
CA ASN A 388 1.70 13.44 16.84
C ASN A 388 2.52 12.83 15.69
N THR A 389 3.85 12.88 15.76
CA THR A 389 4.72 12.22 14.78
C THR A 389 4.48 10.71 14.74
N THR A 390 4.34 10.08 15.91
CA THR A 390 4.08 8.64 16.01
C THR A 390 2.69 8.26 15.47
N LEU A 391 1.65 9.01 15.86
CA LEU A 391 0.30 8.75 15.38
C LEU A 391 0.18 8.98 13.87
N ARG A 392 0.82 10.03 13.35
CA ARG A 392 0.88 10.31 11.91
C ARG A 392 1.57 9.17 11.15
N TYR A 393 2.68 8.66 11.67
CA TYR A 393 3.34 7.49 11.09
C TYR A 393 2.38 6.30 11.01
N ILE A 394 1.61 6.01 12.07
CA ILE A 394 0.62 4.92 12.05
C ILE A 394 -0.46 5.19 11.00
N VAL A 395 -0.98 6.42 10.91
CA VAL A 395 -2.00 6.80 9.93
C VAL A 395 -1.50 6.60 8.51
N GLU A 396 -0.33 7.14 8.18
CA GLU A 396 0.29 7.03 6.86
C GLU A 396 0.56 5.57 6.49
N GLN A 397 1.13 4.77 7.40
CA GLN A 397 1.42 3.36 7.12
C GLN A 397 0.17 2.50 6.93
N VAL A 398 -0.90 2.73 7.70
CA VAL A 398 -2.16 2.03 7.50
C VAL A 398 -2.79 2.46 6.18
N GLN A 399 -2.78 3.76 5.87
CA GLN A 399 -3.32 4.29 4.62
C GLN A 399 -2.57 3.76 3.40
N ASP A 400 -1.24 3.66 3.45
CA ASP A 400 -0.41 3.07 2.39
C ASP A 400 -0.79 1.62 2.12
N VAL A 401 -1.05 0.84 3.17
CA VAL A 401 -1.48 -0.55 3.02
C VAL A 401 -2.83 -0.63 2.30
N TYR A 402 -3.82 0.17 2.69
CA TYR A 402 -5.12 0.17 2.00
C TYR A 402 -5.02 0.69 0.55
N THR A 403 -4.28 1.77 0.34
CA THR A 403 -4.12 2.42 -0.98
C THR A 403 -3.35 1.52 -1.94
N SER A 404 -2.31 0.82 -1.48
CA SER A 404 -1.56 -0.16 -2.28
C SER A 404 -2.44 -1.33 -2.77
N GLN A 405 -3.55 -1.55 -2.09
CA GLN A 405 -4.53 -2.58 -2.39
C GLN A 405 -5.74 -2.04 -3.18
N GLY A 406 -5.70 -0.76 -3.58
CA GLY A 406 -6.76 -0.10 -4.34
C GLY A 406 -8.02 0.18 -3.52
N VAL A 407 -7.88 0.29 -2.19
CA VAL A 407 -8.96 0.74 -1.30
C VAL A 407 -8.60 2.12 -0.78
N ASP A 408 -9.38 3.12 -1.17
CA ASP A 408 -9.24 4.47 -0.65
C ASP A 408 -10.02 4.58 0.67
N ILE A 409 -9.30 4.89 1.76
CA ILE A 409 -9.87 5.18 3.08
C ILE A 409 -9.41 6.57 3.49
N ASN A 410 -10.35 7.37 3.99
CA ASN A 410 -10.01 8.67 4.53
C ASN A 410 -9.25 8.54 5.85
N ASP A 411 -8.15 9.27 5.97
CA ASP A 411 -7.25 9.30 7.12
C ASP A 411 -7.97 9.55 8.46
N LYS A 412 -9.07 10.31 8.48
CA LYS A 412 -9.83 10.61 9.72
C LYS A 412 -10.32 9.36 10.45
N HIS A 413 -10.66 8.31 9.71
CA HIS A 413 -11.08 7.05 10.32
C HIS A 413 -9.91 6.37 11.02
N ILE A 414 -8.72 6.44 10.44
CA ILE A 414 -7.52 5.88 11.03
C ILE A 414 -7.09 6.72 12.24
N GLU A 415 -7.15 8.05 12.14
CA GLU A 415 -6.88 8.97 13.26
C GLU A 415 -7.76 8.69 14.49
N VAL A 416 -9.05 8.41 14.27
CA VAL A 416 -9.99 8.08 15.36
C VAL A 416 -9.52 6.86 16.14
N ILE A 417 -9.07 5.81 15.44
CA ILE A 417 -8.54 4.61 16.08
C ILE A 417 -7.17 4.88 16.70
N ALA A 418 -6.27 5.53 15.97
CA ALA A 418 -4.91 5.83 16.41
C ALA A 418 -4.92 6.64 17.71
N ARG A 419 -5.83 7.60 17.86
CA ARG A 419 -6.00 8.37 19.10
C ARG A 419 -6.34 7.50 20.31
N GLN A 420 -7.06 6.39 20.14
CA GLN A 420 -7.39 5.48 21.25
C GLN A 420 -6.24 4.55 21.65
N MET A 421 -5.11 4.61 20.94
CA MET A 421 -3.91 3.83 21.28
C MET A 421 -3.05 4.49 22.36
N LEU A 422 -3.28 5.78 22.63
CA LEU A 422 -2.59 6.61 23.63
C LEU A 422 -3.58 7.06 24.70
#